data_AF-A0A453MLD1-F1
#
_entry.id   AF-A0A453MLD1-F1
#
_cell.length_a   1.000
_cell.length_b   1.000
_cell.length_c   1.000
_cell.angle_alpha   90.00
_cell.angle_beta   90.00
_cell.angle_gamma   90.00
#
_symmetry.space_group_name_H-M   'P 1'
#
loop_
_entity.id
_entity.type
_entity.pdbx_description
1 polymer ?
#
loop_
_entity_poly.entity_id
_entity_poly.type
_entity_poly.pdbx_seq_one_letter_code
_entity_poly.pdbx_strand_id
1 'polypeptide(L)'
;NQLRAYSCTRNPLERAHGSARWAQGDTVVLAAVYGPRPGTRKGENPEKASVEVVWKPKTGQIGRQEKEYEMTLKRTLQSICLLTVHPNTTTSVILQV
;
A
#
# COMPACT_ATOMS: atom_id res chain seq x y z
N ASN A 1 -25.12 -15.06 -1.53
CA ASN A 1 -23.75 -14.51 -1.48
C ASN A 1 -23.63 -13.28 -2.37
N GLN A 2 -24.25 -12.15 -1.99
CA GLN A 2 -24.13 -10.89 -2.74
C GLN A 2 -23.19 -9.94 -2.01
N LEU A 3 -22.27 -9.32 -2.75
CA LEU A 3 -21.36 -8.32 -2.19
C LEU A 3 -22.12 -7.02 -1.90
N ARG A 4 -21.68 -6.29 -0.87
CA ARG A 4 -22.12 -4.91 -0.64
C ARG A 4 -21.72 -4.04 -1.84
N ALA A 5 -22.50 -3.00 -2.12
CA ALA A 5 -22.18 -2.02 -3.15
C ALA A 5 -20.79 -1.43 -2.92
N TYR A 6 -20.01 -1.31 -3.99
CA TYR A 6 -18.66 -0.78 -3.94
C TYR A 6 -18.50 0.42 -4.87
N SER A 7 -17.58 1.31 -4.54
CA SER A 7 -17.19 2.43 -5.38
C SER A 7 -15.68 2.67 -5.27
N CYS A 8 -15.10 3.23 -6.34
CA CYS A 8 -13.68 3.54 -6.41
C CYS A 8 -13.48 4.91 -7.04
N THR A 9 -12.76 5.79 -6.35
CA THR A 9 -12.25 7.04 -6.91
C THR A 9 -10.78 6.86 -7.23
N ARG A 10 -10.44 7.01 -8.51
CA ARG A 10 -9.05 6.93 -9.00
C ARG A 10 -8.35 8.27 -8.81
N ASN A 11 -7.11 8.22 -8.33
CA ASN A 11 -6.19 9.33 -8.13
C ASN A 11 -6.76 10.55 -7.36
N PRO A 12 -7.37 10.35 -6.16
CA PRO A 12 -7.85 11.47 -5.35
C PRO A 12 -6.74 12.31 -4.71
N LEU A 13 -5.49 11.83 -4.66
CA LEU A 13 -4.36 12.56 -4.09
C LEU A 13 -3.47 13.11 -5.19
N GLU A 14 -3.24 14.43 -5.15
CA GLU A 14 -2.46 15.15 -6.17
C GLU A 14 -0.95 14.83 -6.12
N ARG A 15 -0.42 14.56 -4.92
CA ARG A 15 1.04 14.37 -4.72
C ARG A 15 1.48 12.92 -4.75
N ALA A 16 0.56 11.97 -4.81
CA ALA A 16 0.88 10.56 -4.94
C ALA A 16 1.08 10.20 -6.41
N HIS A 17 2.04 9.33 -6.74
CA HIS A 17 2.20 8.83 -8.11
C HIS A 17 0.97 8.02 -8.55
N GLY A 18 0.32 7.35 -7.61
CA GLY A 18 -1.00 6.76 -7.79
C GLY A 18 -1.76 6.74 -6.48
N SER A 19 -3.08 6.89 -6.53
CA SER A 19 -3.93 6.74 -5.35
C SER A 19 -5.31 6.20 -5.71
N ALA A 20 -5.97 5.59 -4.74
CA ALA A 20 -7.34 5.11 -4.91
C ALA A 20 -8.10 5.20 -3.59
N ARG A 21 -9.29 5.79 -3.62
CA ARG A 21 -10.26 5.68 -2.52
C ARG A 21 -11.22 4.55 -2.86
N TRP A 22 -11.23 3.50 -2.06
CA TRP A 22 -12.11 2.36 -2.23
C TRP A 22 -13.14 2.32 -1.11
N ALA A 23 -14.41 2.15 -1.46
CA ALA A 23 -15.49 1.97 -0.50
C ALA A 23 -16.29 0.71 -0.81
N GLN A 24 -16.65 -0.06 0.21
CA GLN A 24 -17.54 -1.21 0.11
C GLN A 24 -18.53 -1.20 1.28
N GLY A 25 -19.76 -0.76 1.01
CA GLY A 25 -20.67 -0.31 2.07
C GLY A 25 -20.01 0.81 2.90
N ASP A 26 -20.06 0.69 4.23
CA ASP A 26 -19.49 1.67 5.15
C ASP A 26 -17.97 1.51 5.37
N THR A 27 -17.36 0.47 4.79
CA THR A 27 -15.92 0.25 4.87
C THR A 27 -15.22 1.05 3.79
N VAL A 28 -14.51 2.10 4.16
CA VAL A 28 -13.79 2.99 3.23
C VAL A 28 -12.31 2.98 3.56
N VAL A 29 -11.47 2.92 2.54
CA VAL A 29 -10.01 3.02 2.68
C VAL A 29 -9.45 3.90 1.57
N LEU A 30 -8.36 4.61 1.87
CA LEU A 30 -7.59 5.39 0.93
C LEU A 30 -6.18 4.82 0.81
N ALA A 31 -5.82 4.35 -0.38
CA ALA A 31 -4.49 3.89 -0.71
C ALA A 31 -3.73 4.97 -1.47
N ALA A 32 -2.47 5.18 -1.09
CA ALA A 32 -1.54 6.09 -1.76
C ALA A 32 -0.24 5.36 -2.07
N VAL A 33 0.24 5.46 -3.31
CA VAL A 33 1.45 4.83 -3.80
C VAL A 33 2.46 5.90 -4.17
N TYR A 34 3.67 5.75 -3.64
CA TYR A 34 4.80 6.63 -3.89
C TYR A 34 6.00 5.78 -4.32
N GLY A 35 6.18 5.66 -5.62
CA GLY A 35 7.37 5.08 -6.23
C GLY A 35 7.17 4.80 -7.71
N PRO A 36 8.13 4.14 -8.36
CA PRO A 36 9.39 3.66 -7.77
C PRO A 36 10.37 4.81 -7.50
N ARG A 37 10.89 4.93 -6.29
CA ARG A 37 11.95 5.90 -5.95
C ARG A 37 13.32 5.21 -5.99
N PRO A 38 14.38 5.84 -6.53
CA PRO A 38 15.72 5.28 -6.51
C PRO A 38 16.22 5.02 -5.08
N GLY A 39 16.92 3.90 -4.91
CA GLY A 39 17.49 3.46 -3.65
C GLY A 39 16.62 2.45 -2.90
N THR A 40 17.28 1.52 -2.23
CA THR A 40 16.68 0.57 -1.29
C THR A 40 17.07 0.91 0.15
N ARG A 41 16.28 0.43 1.13
CA ARG A 41 16.60 0.60 2.55
C ARG A 41 17.79 -0.26 2.96
N LYS A 42 18.51 0.19 3.99
CA LYS A 42 19.58 -0.59 4.61
C LYS A 42 19.03 -1.95 5.08
N GLY A 43 19.62 -3.04 4.57
CA GLY A 43 19.22 -4.41 4.90
C GLY A 43 18.27 -5.09 3.90
N GLU A 44 17.78 -4.37 2.89
CA GLU A 44 17.00 -4.94 1.79
C GLU A 44 17.92 -5.32 0.61
N ASN A 45 17.53 -6.32 -0.19
CA ASN A 45 18.33 -6.75 -1.34
C ASN A 45 18.24 -5.71 -2.48
N PRO A 46 19.35 -5.05 -2.88
CA PRO A 46 19.34 -4.06 -3.96
C PRO A 46 19.10 -4.65 -5.36
N GLU A 47 19.22 -5.96 -5.55
CA GLU A 47 18.98 -6.62 -6.86
C GLU A 47 17.50 -6.64 -7.27
N LYS A 48 16.59 -6.29 -6.35
CA LYS A 48 15.14 -6.24 -6.61
C LYS A 48 14.54 -4.93 -6.10
N ALA A 49 13.35 -4.60 -6.59
CA ALA A 49 12.53 -3.55 -6.04
C ALA A 49 12.05 -3.93 -4.62
N SER A 50 12.05 -2.95 -3.72
CA SER A 50 11.51 -3.06 -2.37
C SER A 50 10.11 -2.45 -2.31
N VAL A 51 9.20 -3.14 -1.63
CA VAL A 51 7.84 -2.66 -1.36
C VAL A 51 7.69 -2.43 0.12
N GLU A 52 7.30 -1.22 0.48
CA GLU A 52 7.00 -0.81 1.85
C GLU A 52 5.51 -0.59 2.00
N VAL A 53 4.96 -1.02 3.13
CA VAL A 53 3.56 -0.80 3.46
C VAL A 53 3.47 -0.13 4.82
N VAL A 54 2.63 0.88 4.93
CA VAL A 54 2.29 1.55 6.18
C VAL A 54 0.79 1.58 6.34
N TRP A 55 0.29 1.01 7.43
CA TRP A 55 -1.11 1.07 7.81
C TRP A 55 -1.35 2.22 8.78
N LYS A 56 -2.31 3.08 8.48
CA LYS A 56 -2.72 4.19 9.33
C LYS A 56 -4.18 3.99 9.79
N PRO A 57 -4.42 3.84 11.10
CA PRO A 57 -5.78 3.82 11.63
C PRO A 57 -6.46 5.17 11.39
N LYS A 58 -7.79 5.17 11.46
CA LYS A 58 -8.60 6.40 11.41
C LYS A 58 -8.23 7.38 12.54
N THR A 59 -7.92 6.84 13.72
CA THR A 59 -7.55 7.60 14.92
C THR A 59 -6.57 6.81 15.76
N GLY A 60 -5.66 7.50 16.45
CA GLY A 60 -4.74 6.87 17.39
C GLY A 60 -3.52 6.22 16.73
N GLN A 61 -2.89 5.30 17.46
CA GLN A 61 -1.71 4.55 17.00
C GLN A 61 -2.11 3.15 16.53
N ILE A 62 -1.27 2.58 15.65
CA ILE A 62 -1.51 1.26 15.08
C ILE A 62 -1.57 0.17 16.17
N GLY A 63 -2.65 -0.61 16.16
CA GLY A 63 -2.82 -1.75 17.07
C GLY A 63 -2.13 -3.03 16.57
N ARG A 64 -2.12 -4.08 17.40
CA ARG A 64 -1.58 -5.40 17.02
C ARG A 64 -2.29 -5.97 15.78
N GLN A 65 -3.62 -5.92 15.75
CA GLN A 65 -4.40 -6.45 14.64
C GLN A 65 -4.11 -5.74 13.31
N GLU A 66 -3.99 -4.42 13.36
CA GLU A 66 -3.65 -3.60 12.19
C GLU A 66 -2.23 -3.84 11.72
N LYS A 67 -1.31 -4.14 12.63
CA LYS A 67 0.05 -4.55 12.29
C LYS A 67 0.07 -5.89 11.54
N GLU A 68 -0.81 -6.82 11.91
CA GLU A 68 -1.00 -8.07 11.17
C GLU A 68 -1.57 -7.82 9.76
N TYR A 69 -2.51 -6.88 9.61
CA TYR A 69 -3.01 -6.46 8.30
C TYR A 69 -1.92 -5.80 7.44
N GLU A 70 -1.10 -4.92 8.03
CA GLU A 70 0.04 -4.30 7.35
C GLU A 70 1.02 -5.35 6.82
N MET A 71 1.37 -6.34 7.64
CA MET A 71 2.29 -7.42 7.28
C MET A 71 1.70 -8.32 6.19
N THR A 72 0.42 -8.65 6.30
CA THR A 72 -0.30 -9.45 5.28
C THR A 72 -0.31 -8.70 3.96
N LEU A 73 -0.66 -7.42 3.98
CA LEU A 73 -0.70 -6.59 2.78
C LEU A 73 0.69 -6.43 2.15
N LYS A 74 1.75 -6.23 2.95
CA LYS A 74 3.13 -6.18 2.45
C LYS A 74 3.47 -7.44 1.67
N ARG A 75 3.18 -8.62 2.23
CA ARG A 75 3.44 -9.91 1.56
C ARG A 75 2.63 -10.06 0.29
N THR A 76 1.34 -9.71 0.32
CA THR A 76 0.47 -9.76 -0.87
C THR A 76 0.99 -8.85 -1.96
N LEU A 77 1.33 -7.59 -1.66
CA LEU A 77 1.85 -6.65 -2.66
C LEU A 77 3.21 -7.11 -3.22
N GLN A 78 4.10 -7.63 -2.36
CA GLN A 78 5.36 -8.20 -2.82
C GLN A 78 5.18 -9.41 -3.75
N SER A 79 4.12 -10.21 -3.57
CA SER A 79 3.84 -11.37 -4.42
C SER A 79 3.27 -11.02 -5.80
N ILE A 80 2.52 -9.92 -5.91
CA ILE A 80 1.87 -9.51 -7.17
C ILE A 80 2.70 -8.48 -7.96
N CYS A 81 3.61 -7.75 -7.31
CA CYS A 81 4.49 -6.81 -7.98
C CYS A 81 5.68 -7.54 -8.64
N LEU A 82 5.97 -7.23 -9.90
CA LEU A 82 7.15 -7.75 -10.59
C LEU A 82 8.41 -7.00 -10.15
N LEU A 83 9.07 -7.51 -9.10
CA LEU A 83 10.18 -6.82 -8.42
C LEU A 83 11.50 -6.76 -9.21
N THR A 84 11.60 -7.43 -10.35
CA THR A 84 12.82 -7.50 -11.18
C THR A 84 12.91 -6.39 -12.23
N VAL A 85 11.82 -5.66 -12.50
CA VAL A 85 11.79 -4.62 -13.56
C VAL A 85 12.56 -3.36 -13.16
N HIS A 86 12.50 -2.99 -11.87
CA HIS A 86 13.12 -1.76 -11.35
C HIS A 86 14.00 -2.09 -10.13
N PRO A 87 15.16 -2.75 -10.32
CA PRO A 87 16.06 -3.08 -9.22
C PRO A 87 16.54 -1.82 -8.50
N ASN A 88 16.92 -1.97 -7.24
CA ASN A 88 17.37 -0.89 -6.36
C ASN A 88 16.40 0.31 -6.32
N THR A 89 15.11 0.03 -6.31
CA THR A 89 14.07 1.05 -6.10
C THR A 89 13.17 0.67 -4.93
N THR A 90 12.53 1.68 -4.35
CA THR A 90 11.56 1.52 -3.27
C THR A 90 10.21 2.09 -3.70
N THR A 91 9.16 1.30 -3.53
CA THR A 91 7.78 1.75 -3.67
C THR A 91 7.10 1.70 -2.31
N SER A 92 6.66 2.86 -1.80
CA SER A 92 5.91 2.93 -0.55
C SER A 92 4.41 3.00 -0.82
N VAL A 93 3.65 2.14 -0.14
CA VAL A 93 2.19 2.09 -0.17
C VAL A 93 1.67 2.45 1.22
N ILE A 94 0.84 3.48 1.30
CA ILE A 94 0.21 3.92 2.53
C ILE A 94 -1.28 3.61 2.42
N LEU A 95 -1.82 2.89 3.41
CA LEU A 95 -3.25 2.70 3.58
C LEU A 95 -3.74 3.53 4.76
N GLN A 96 -4.74 4.36 4.52
CA GLN A 96 -5.48 5.10 5.52
C GLN A 96 -6.90 4.54 5.61
N VAL A 97 -7.32 4.16 6.81
CA VAL A 97 -8.71 3.79 7.14
C VAL A 97 -9.51 5.01 7.58
#